data_AF-A0A7X7G211-F1
#
_entry.id   AF-A0A7X7G211-F1
#
_cell.length_a   1.000
_cell.length_b   1.000
_cell.length_c   1.000
_cell.angle_alpha   90.00
_cell.angle_beta   90.00
_cell.angle_gamma   90.00
#
_symmetry.space_group_name_H-M   'P 1'
#
loop_
_entity.id
_entity.type
_entity.pdbx_description
1 polymer ?
#
loop_
_entity_poly.entity_id
_entity_poly.type
_entity_poly.pdbx_seq_one_letter_code
_entity_poly.pdbx_strand_id
1 'polypeptide(L)'
;MENAPANGKSILDKSNLAEWMASDAQPRHRGVTALICGVNVDLTSDLSNYDAEMFGKVFYSHPAHAATNTELTHNHAVLFKPLPLPEEPAGLEQEIKRVVTGGEFIDMRHLLDCSTLKRAILGLSYIQSFRLDTHGVEDGHVIDETALPAPRGKGLDA
;
A
#
# COMPACT_ATOMS: atom_id res chain seq x y z
N MET A 1 21.06 -0.80 7.52
CA MET A 1 20.12 -0.89 6.39
C MET A 1 19.94 0.51 5.84
N GLU A 2 20.29 0.73 4.58
CA GLU A 2 20.35 2.06 3.96
C GLU A 2 18.96 2.59 3.52
N ASN A 3 17.95 1.70 3.44
CA ASN A 3 16.62 2.00 2.88
C ASN A 3 15.48 1.71 3.89
N ALA A 4 15.66 2.15 5.14
CA ALA A 4 14.67 2.04 6.21
C ALA A 4 14.62 3.38 6.97
N PRO A 5 13.56 3.66 7.75
CA PRO A 5 13.54 4.85 8.59
C PRO A 5 14.81 4.97 9.43
N ALA A 6 15.38 6.18 9.51
CA ALA A 6 16.68 6.41 10.16
C ALA A 6 16.70 6.01 11.64
N ASN A 7 15.52 5.95 12.27
CA ASN A 7 15.33 5.52 13.66
C ASN A 7 15.21 3.99 13.82
N GLY A 8 15.30 3.21 12.74
CA GLY A 8 15.18 1.74 12.74
C GLY A 8 13.78 1.22 13.05
N LYS A 9 12.76 2.10 13.17
CA LYS A 9 11.39 1.72 13.47
C LYS A 9 10.58 1.45 12.19
N SER A 10 9.40 0.87 12.34
CA SER A 10 8.43 0.69 11.25
C SER A 10 8.09 2.03 10.58
N ILE A 11 7.81 1.99 9.27
CA ILE A 11 7.25 3.14 8.53
C ILE A 11 5.90 3.61 9.09
N LEU A 12 5.21 2.73 9.84
CA LEU A 12 3.94 3.01 10.51
C LEU A 12 4.10 3.62 11.91
N ASP A 13 5.33 3.71 12.45
CA ASP A 13 5.56 4.40 13.72
C ASP A 13 5.17 5.88 13.58
N LYS A 14 4.54 6.45 14.61
CA LYS A 14 4.08 7.86 14.62
C LYS A 14 5.17 8.86 14.21
N SER A 15 6.44 8.58 14.53
CA SER A 15 7.58 9.43 14.17
C SER A 15 7.96 9.37 12.69
N ASN A 16 7.57 8.32 11.97
CA ASN A 16 7.86 8.12 10.55
C ASN A 16 6.63 8.41 9.66
N LEU A 17 5.42 8.31 10.22
CA LEU A 17 4.16 8.38 9.47
C LEU A 17 4.04 9.64 8.59
N ALA A 18 4.38 10.82 9.12
CA ALA A 18 4.25 12.07 8.38
C ALA A 18 5.11 12.13 7.12
N GLU A 19 6.30 11.53 7.17
CA GLU A 19 7.22 11.50 6.03
C GLU A 19 6.86 10.35 5.07
N TRP A 20 6.64 9.15 5.61
CA TRP A 20 6.49 7.91 4.83
C TRP A 20 5.07 7.69 4.29
N MET A 21 4.07 8.31 4.92
CA MET A 21 2.67 8.35 4.46
C MET A 21 2.26 9.74 3.94
N ALA A 22 3.24 10.58 3.61
CA ALA A 22 2.99 11.93 3.08
C ALA A 22 2.15 11.86 1.78
N SER A 23 1.11 12.70 1.72
CA SER A 23 0.37 12.96 0.49
C SER A 23 0.98 14.15 -0.23
N ASP A 24 1.56 13.91 -1.41
CA ASP A 24 2.16 14.97 -2.22
C ASP A 24 1.13 15.55 -3.19
N ALA A 25 1.01 16.88 -3.23
CA ALA A 25 0.16 17.58 -4.20
C ALA A 25 0.69 17.48 -5.65
N GLN A 26 1.95 17.09 -5.84
CA GLN A 26 2.61 16.89 -7.13
C GLN A 26 3.39 15.58 -7.13
N PRO A 27 3.48 14.85 -8.27
CA PRO A 27 4.24 13.61 -8.33
C PRO A 27 5.71 13.83 -7.98
N ARG A 28 6.18 13.16 -6.92
CA ARG A 28 7.57 13.25 -6.44
C ARG A 28 8.55 12.58 -7.40
N HIS A 29 8.10 11.53 -8.10
CA HIS A 29 8.91 10.74 -9.03
C HIS A 29 8.22 10.65 -10.40
N ARG A 30 9.01 10.71 -11.48
CA ARG A 30 8.53 10.58 -12.87
C ARG A 30 9.48 9.73 -13.68
N GLY A 31 8.93 8.92 -14.58
CA GLY A 31 9.74 8.07 -15.48
C GLY A 31 10.55 7.01 -14.73
N VAL A 32 10.02 6.49 -13.63
CA VAL A 32 10.67 5.46 -12.81
C VAL A 32 10.12 4.07 -13.11
N THR A 33 10.85 3.04 -12.70
CA THR A 33 10.33 1.67 -12.63
C THR A 33 9.83 1.42 -11.21
N ALA A 34 8.65 0.83 -11.08
CA ALA A 34 8.04 0.54 -9.78
C ALA A 34 7.70 -0.95 -9.66
N LEU A 35 8.05 -1.54 -8.52
CA LEU A 35 7.46 -2.80 -8.05
C LEU A 35 6.38 -2.45 -7.05
N ILE A 36 5.13 -2.75 -7.40
CA ILE A 36 3.95 -2.37 -6.63
C ILE A 36 3.26 -3.62 -6.12
N CYS A 37 2.97 -3.64 -4.83
CA CYS A 37 2.18 -4.68 -4.18
C CYS A 37 1.12 -4.01 -3.31
N GLY A 38 -0.11 -4.49 -3.37
CA GLY A 38 -1.18 -3.92 -2.59
C GLY A 38 -2.53 -4.58 -2.82
N VAL A 39 -3.51 -4.04 -2.11
CA VAL A 39 -4.90 -4.47 -2.15
C VAL A 39 -5.75 -3.28 -2.60
N ASN A 40 -6.65 -3.54 -3.54
CA ASN A 40 -7.57 -2.54 -4.06
C ASN A 40 -9.00 -3.10 -3.97
N VAL A 41 -9.95 -2.26 -3.59
CA VAL A 41 -11.35 -2.63 -3.45
C VAL A 41 -12.21 -1.64 -4.20
N ASP A 42 -13.10 -2.16 -5.03
CA ASP A 42 -14.19 -1.39 -5.62
C ASP A 42 -15.34 -1.27 -4.60
N LEU A 43 -15.59 -0.05 -4.13
CA LEU A 43 -16.68 0.26 -3.19
C LEU A 43 -18.05 0.34 -3.86
N THR A 44 -18.12 0.27 -5.19
CA THR A 44 -19.39 0.23 -5.94
C THR A 44 -19.95 -1.19 -6.08
N SER A 45 -19.15 -2.19 -5.75
CA SER A 45 -19.52 -3.61 -5.78
C SER A 45 -20.21 -4.07 -4.48
N ASP A 46 -20.88 -5.24 -4.53
CA ASP A 46 -21.45 -5.88 -3.34
C ASP A 46 -20.34 -6.49 -2.46
N LEU A 47 -20.10 -5.88 -1.31
CA LEU A 47 -19.10 -6.29 -0.33
C LEU A 47 -19.71 -7.04 0.87
N SER A 48 -21.00 -7.39 0.83
CA SER A 48 -21.72 -8.00 1.96
C SER A 48 -21.15 -9.36 2.41
N ASN A 49 -20.38 -10.03 1.55
CA ASN A 49 -19.72 -11.30 1.86
C ASN A 49 -18.42 -11.15 2.67
N TYR A 50 -17.92 -9.93 2.88
CA TYR A 50 -16.71 -9.68 3.66
C TYR A 50 -17.03 -9.29 5.11
N ASP A 51 -16.19 -9.74 6.03
CA ASP A 51 -16.21 -9.27 7.42
C ASP A 51 -15.78 -7.79 7.46
N ALA A 52 -16.71 -6.91 7.85
CA ALA A 52 -16.48 -5.47 7.87
C ALA A 52 -15.40 -5.02 8.85
N GLU A 53 -15.22 -5.73 9.97
CA GLU A 53 -14.20 -5.42 10.97
C GLU A 53 -12.81 -5.75 10.41
N MET A 54 -12.64 -6.96 9.87
CA MET A 54 -11.37 -7.40 9.28
C MET A 54 -11.03 -6.60 8.02
N PHE A 55 -12.04 -6.27 7.22
CA PHE A 55 -11.91 -5.38 6.07
C PHE A 55 -11.39 -4.01 6.48
N GLY A 56 -11.98 -3.39 7.52
CA GLY A 56 -11.58 -2.08 8.02
C GLY A 56 -10.13 -2.03 8.55
N LYS A 57 -9.59 -3.15 9.05
CA LYS A 57 -8.20 -3.24 9.52
C LYS A 57 -7.17 -3.19 8.39
N VAL A 58 -7.55 -3.54 7.17
CA VAL A 58 -6.64 -3.53 6.02
C VAL A 58 -6.47 -2.12 5.46
N PHE A 59 -7.52 -1.31 5.44
CA PHE A 59 -7.47 0.00 4.78
C PHE A 59 -7.28 1.12 5.79
N TYR A 60 -6.11 1.75 5.76
CA TYR A 60 -5.93 3.04 6.42
C TYR A 60 -6.66 4.12 5.63
N SER A 61 -7.83 4.55 6.14
CA SER A 61 -8.58 5.67 5.56
C SER A 61 -7.96 7.00 6.01
N HIS A 62 -6.99 7.52 5.24
CA HIS A 62 -6.46 8.85 5.51
C HIS A 62 -7.60 9.89 5.36
N PRO A 63 -7.82 10.81 6.32
CA PRO A 63 -8.96 11.74 6.31
C PRO A 63 -9.09 12.59 5.04
N ALA A 64 -7.98 12.86 4.35
CA ALA A 64 -7.96 13.58 3.07
C ALA A 64 -8.63 12.84 1.89
N HIS A 65 -8.92 11.55 2.03
CA HIS A 65 -9.46 10.69 0.97
C HIS A 65 -10.83 10.06 1.33
N ALA A 66 -11.42 10.45 2.46
CA ALA A 66 -12.56 9.74 3.06
C ALA A 66 -13.94 10.03 2.43
N ALA A 67 -14.09 11.01 1.54
CA ALA A 67 -15.42 11.55 1.19
C ALA A 67 -15.92 11.25 -0.23
N THR A 68 -15.07 10.76 -1.15
CA THR A 68 -15.43 10.69 -2.59
C THR A 68 -14.97 9.43 -3.31
N ASN A 69 -14.36 8.49 -2.60
CA ASN A 69 -13.67 7.40 -3.24
C ASN A 69 -14.65 6.27 -3.62
N THR A 70 -14.71 5.93 -4.91
CA THR A 70 -15.34 4.71 -5.42
C THR A 70 -14.47 3.48 -5.19
N GLU A 71 -13.25 3.67 -4.70
CA GLU A 71 -12.27 2.61 -4.48
C GLU A 71 -11.44 2.84 -3.21
N LEU A 72 -11.05 1.77 -2.52
CA LEU A 72 -10.02 1.83 -1.49
C LEU A 72 -8.75 1.21 -2.02
N THR A 73 -7.64 1.94 -1.87
CA THR A 73 -6.32 1.43 -2.26
C THR A 73 -5.41 1.37 -1.04
N HIS A 74 -4.65 0.28 -0.95
CA HIS A 74 -3.54 0.15 -0.02
C HIS A 74 -2.39 -0.47 -0.80
N ASN A 75 -1.61 0.38 -1.47
CA ASN A 75 -0.51 -0.03 -2.32
C ASN A 75 0.81 0.51 -1.79
N HIS A 76 1.83 -0.34 -1.76
CA HIS A 76 3.21 0.03 -1.50
C HIS A 76 4.02 -0.13 -2.77
N ALA A 77 4.97 0.78 -2.98
CA ALA A 77 5.86 0.73 -4.12
C ALA A 77 7.32 0.85 -3.70
N VAL A 78 8.15 0.01 -4.31
CA VAL A 78 9.60 0.19 -4.35
C VAL A 78 9.94 0.79 -5.71
N LEU A 79 10.62 1.93 -5.70
CA LEU A 79 10.91 2.73 -6.88
C LEU A 79 12.39 2.60 -7.25
N PHE A 80 12.63 2.43 -8.55
CA PHE A 80 13.94 2.27 -9.15
C PHE A 80 14.11 3.27 -10.29
N LYS A 81 15.37 3.58 -10.65
CA LYS A 81 15.66 4.31 -11.89
C LYS A 81 15.03 3.61 -13.11
N PRO A 82 14.66 4.37 -14.15
CA PRO A 82 14.02 3.81 -15.33
C PRO A 82 14.77 2.60 -15.89
N LEU A 83 14.07 1.47 -15.92
CA LEU A 83 14.47 0.26 -16.64
C LEU A 83 13.55 0.06 -17.84
N PRO A 84 14.06 -0.51 -18.95
CA PRO A 84 13.21 -0.91 -20.05
C PRO A 84 12.19 -1.95 -19.55
N LEU A 85 10.95 -1.78 -19.99
CA LEU A 85 9.95 -2.84 -19.89
C LEU A 85 10.28 -3.87 -20.98
N PRO A 86 10.32 -5.18 -20.67
CA PRO A 86 10.51 -6.20 -21.70
C PRO A 86 9.38 -6.14 -22.74
N GLU A 87 9.72 -6.41 -24.00
CA GLU A 87 8.72 -6.53 -25.08
C GLU A 87 7.86 -7.79 -24.88
N GLU A 88 8.49 -8.89 -24.44
CA GLU A 88 7.85 -10.14 -24.09
C GLU A 88 8.24 -10.53 -22.66
N PRO A 89 7.35 -10.34 -21.67
CA PRO A 89 7.64 -10.69 -20.29
C PRO A 89 7.80 -12.21 -20.13
N ALA A 90 8.90 -12.66 -19.53
CA ALA A 90 9.12 -14.09 -19.25
C ALA A 90 8.20 -14.64 -18.14
N GLY A 91 7.64 -13.74 -17.31
CA GLY A 91 6.74 -14.05 -16.20
C GLY A 91 6.90 -13.03 -15.05
N LEU A 92 5.88 -12.87 -14.19
CA LEU A 92 5.89 -11.85 -13.15
C LEU A 92 7.06 -12.02 -12.18
N GLU A 93 7.33 -13.25 -11.75
CA GLU A 93 8.43 -13.57 -10.82
C GLU A 93 9.80 -13.26 -11.43
N GLN A 94 10.00 -13.62 -12.70
CA GLN A 94 11.23 -13.34 -13.43
C GLN A 94 11.46 -11.84 -13.58
N GLU A 95 10.39 -11.07 -13.82
CA GLU A 95 10.46 -9.61 -13.94
C GLU A 95 10.71 -8.93 -12.59
N ILE A 96 10.09 -9.41 -11.51
CA ILE A 96 10.39 -8.95 -10.14
C ILE A 96 11.88 -9.19 -9.86
N LYS A 97 12.37 -10.41 -10.12
CA LYS A 97 13.79 -10.75 -9.91
C LYS A 97 14.70 -9.84 -10.71
N ARG A 98 14.42 -9.61 -11.99
CA ARG A 98 15.20 -8.72 -12.86
C ARG A 98 15.30 -7.31 -12.29
N VAL A 99 14.19 -6.73 -11.85
CA VAL A 99 14.16 -5.38 -11.28
C VAL A 99 14.91 -5.34 -9.95
N VAL A 100 14.69 -6.31 -9.05
CA VAL A 100 15.36 -6.35 -7.74
C VAL A 100 16.87 -6.51 -7.88
N THR A 101 17.35 -7.34 -8.82
CA THR A 101 18.79 -7.61 -8.97
C THR A 101 19.53 -6.57 -9.81
N GLY A 102 18.83 -5.92 -10.76
CA GLY A 102 19.45 -5.02 -11.73
C GLY A 102 19.05 -3.55 -11.61
N GLY A 103 18.06 -3.24 -10.77
CA GLY A 103 17.56 -1.88 -10.58
C GLY A 103 18.38 -1.08 -9.59
N GLU A 104 18.51 0.22 -9.87
CA GLU A 104 19.05 1.19 -8.91
C GLU A 104 17.91 1.75 -8.06
N PHE A 105 17.90 1.43 -6.77
CA PHE A 105 16.90 1.89 -5.81
C PHE A 105 16.87 3.42 -5.71
N ILE A 106 15.66 4.00 -5.61
CA ILE A 106 15.45 5.43 -5.37
C ILE A 106 14.71 5.64 -4.05
N ASP A 107 13.61 4.93 -3.84
CA ASP A 107 12.67 5.23 -2.75
C ASP A 107 11.73 4.03 -2.48
N MET A 108 11.09 4.02 -1.33
CA MET A 108 10.00 3.10 -0.98
C MET A 108 8.88 3.88 -0.30
N ARG A 109 7.66 3.79 -0.82
CA ARG A 109 6.55 4.66 -0.38
C ARG A 109 5.22 3.91 -0.40
N HIS A 110 4.30 4.36 0.44
CA HIS A 110 2.87 4.11 0.25
C HIS A 110 2.36 4.98 -0.91
N LEU A 111 1.63 4.39 -1.86
CA LEU A 111 1.02 5.12 -2.98
C LEU A 111 -0.37 5.60 -2.58
N LEU A 112 -0.64 6.89 -2.78
CA LEU A 112 -1.95 7.49 -2.60
C LEU A 112 -2.52 7.79 -4.00
N ASP A 113 -3.81 7.48 -4.20
CA ASP A 113 -4.71 7.44 -5.39
C ASP A 113 -4.43 8.31 -6.65
N CYS A 114 -3.41 9.17 -6.67
CA CYS A 114 -3.04 10.03 -7.80
C CYS A 114 -1.84 9.51 -8.64
N SER A 115 -1.34 8.31 -8.35
CA SER A 115 -0.25 7.72 -9.14
C SER A 115 -0.74 7.24 -10.50
N THR A 116 0.01 7.55 -11.57
CA THR A 116 -0.33 7.13 -12.94
C THR A 116 0.70 6.15 -13.49
N LEU A 117 0.23 5.04 -14.04
CA LEU A 117 1.06 4.04 -14.71
C LEU A 117 0.97 4.19 -16.23
N LYS A 118 2.12 4.17 -16.91
CA LYS A 118 2.16 4.19 -18.40
C LYS A 118 2.05 2.80 -19.00
N ARG A 119 2.73 1.82 -18.40
CA ARG A 119 2.75 0.40 -18.79
C ARG A 119 3.04 -0.44 -17.54
N ALA A 120 2.44 -1.62 -17.45
CA ALA A 120 2.63 -2.52 -16.32
C ALA A 120 2.50 -3.98 -16.76
N ILE A 121 3.12 -4.87 -15.99
CA ILE A 121 2.84 -6.31 -15.98
C ILE A 121 2.12 -6.57 -14.66
N LEU A 122 0.93 -7.16 -14.71
CA LEU A 122 0.04 -7.25 -13.56
C LEU A 122 -0.24 -8.71 -13.22
N GLY A 123 -0.02 -9.07 -11.96
CA GLY A 123 -0.61 -10.25 -11.36
C GLY A 123 -1.84 -9.84 -10.56
N LEU A 124 -2.96 -10.51 -10.80
CA LEU A 124 -4.22 -10.27 -10.08
C LEU A 124 -4.60 -11.51 -9.30
N SER A 125 -4.91 -11.32 -8.02
CA SER A 125 -5.43 -12.37 -7.14
C SER A 125 -6.69 -11.86 -6.46
N TYR A 126 -7.76 -12.63 -6.55
CA TYR A 126 -9.02 -12.29 -5.91
C TYR A 126 -8.98 -12.74 -4.46
N ILE A 127 -9.13 -11.78 -3.54
CA ILE A 127 -9.18 -12.06 -2.11
C ILE A 127 -10.59 -12.53 -1.76
N GLN A 128 -10.69 -13.68 -1.10
CA GLN A 128 -11.99 -14.24 -0.70
C GLN A 128 -12.34 -13.95 0.76
N SER A 129 -11.34 -13.68 1.61
CA SER A 129 -11.56 -13.34 3.03
C SER A 129 -10.34 -12.63 3.62
N PHE A 130 -10.59 -11.80 4.63
CA PHE A 130 -9.57 -11.17 5.46
C PHE A 130 -9.56 -11.80 6.84
N ARG A 131 -8.38 -12.12 7.37
CA ARG A 131 -8.22 -12.78 8.68
C ARG A 131 -6.97 -12.23 9.34
N LEU A 132 -7.02 -12.09 10.67
CA LEU A 132 -5.83 -11.78 11.45
C LEU A 132 -4.87 -12.97 11.41
N ASP A 133 -3.60 -12.70 11.09
CA ASP A 133 -2.56 -13.70 11.27
C ASP A 133 -2.24 -13.80 12.77
N THR A 134 -2.54 -14.96 13.35
CA THR A 134 -2.29 -15.26 14.77
C THR A 134 -0.93 -15.91 15.00
N HIS A 135 -0.21 -16.26 13.94
CA HIS A 135 1.10 -16.90 14.00
C HIS A 135 2.27 -15.90 13.95
N GLY A 136 2.03 -14.64 13.59
CA GLY A 136 3.05 -13.59 13.51
C GLY A 136 3.29 -12.78 14.80
N VAL A 137 2.63 -13.13 15.92
CA VAL A 137 2.63 -12.32 17.17
C VAL A 137 3.73 -12.74 18.15
N GLU A 138 4.56 -13.74 17.84
CA GLU A 138 5.56 -14.25 18.80
C GLU A 138 6.83 -13.39 18.95
N ASP A 139 7.08 -12.38 18.10
CA ASP A 139 8.22 -11.46 18.23
C ASP A 139 7.78 -10.00 18.38
N GLY A 140 7.15 -9.68 19.51
CA GLY A 140 7.26 -8.39 20.23
C GLY A 140 6.93 -7.06 19.53
N HIS A 141 6.63 -7.03 18.23
CA HIS A 141 6.20 -5.84 17.50
C HIS A 141 4.69 -5.73 17.58
N VAL A 142 4.22 -5.31 18.76
CA VAL A 142 2.86 -4.80 18.91
C VAL A 142 2.71 -3.64 17.93
N ILE A 143 1.91 -3.87 16.89
CA ILE A 143 1.27 -2.79 16.14
C ILE A 143 0.39 -2.08 17.16
N ASP A 144 0.82 -0.91 17.62
CA ASP A 144 0.07 -0.11 18.57
C ASP A 144 -1.24 0.34 17.91
N GLU A 145 -2.33 -0.39 18.19
CA GLU A 145 -3.68 -0.04 17.73
C GLU A 145 -4.16 1.32 18.28
N THR A 146 -3.47 1.90 19.28
CA THR A 146 -3.76 3.25 19.78
C THR A 146 -3.13 4.36 18.92
N ALA A 147 -2.42 4.00 17.85
CA ALA A 147 -1.90 4.95 16.87
C ALA A 147 -2.89 5.33 15.77
N LEU A 148 -3.98 4.56 15.60
CA LEU A 148 -5.04 4.88 14.66
C LEU A 148 -6.09 5.75 15.37
N PRO A 149 -6.45 6.93 14.82
CA PRO A 149 -7.56 7.68 15.38
C PRO A 149 -8.83 6.83 15.29
N ALA A 150 -9.51 6.68 16.42
CA ALA A 150 -10.76 5.93 16.50
C ALA A 150 -11.74 6.38 15.39
N PRO A 151 -12.44 5.46 14.71
CA PRO A 151 -13.49 5.85 13.79
C PRO A 151 -14.52 6.64 14.59
N ARG A 152 -14.71 7.92 14.24
CA ARG A 152 -15.81 8.70 14.80
C ARG A 152 -17.09 8.14 14.21
N GLY A 153 -17.69 7.19 14.93
CA GLY A 153 -19.08 6.82 14.72
C GLY A 153 -19.93 8.08 14.87
N LYS A 154 -20.54 8.55 13.78
CA LYS A 154 -21.79 9.29 13.89
C LYS A 154 -22.88 8.25 13.95
N GLY A 155 -23.54 8.17 15.11
CA GLY A 155 -24.83 7.50 15.22
C GLY A 155 -25.76 8.05 14.13
N LEU A 156 -26.32 7.13 13.35
CA LEU A 156 -27.53 7.37 12.59
C LEU A 156 -28.69 7.04 13.54
N ASP A 157 -29.02 8.02 14.38
CA ASP A 157 -30.37 8.17 14.90
C ASP A 157 -31.07 9.20 14.01
N ALA A 158 -32.01 8.69 13.19
CA ALA A 158 -33.24 9.29 12.66
C ALA A 158 -33.57 8.71 11.27
#